data_AF-A0A1T5IIY4-F1
#
_entry.id   AF-A0A1T5IIY4-F1
#
_cell.length_a   1.000
_cell.length_b   1.000
_cell.length_c   1.000
_cell.angle_alpha   90.00
_cell.angle_beta   90.00
_cell.angle_gamma   90.00
#
_symmetry.space_group_name_H-M   'P 1'
#
loop_
_entity.id
_entity.type
_entity.pdbx_description
1 polymer ?
#
loop_
_entity_poly.entity_id
_entity_poly.type
_entity_poly.pdbx_seq_one_letter_code
_entity_poly.pdbx_strand_id
1 'polypeptide(L)'
;MTENRKTIIELPELQKALGLNGLPGKLIARFAYRLLALKEVNRIHEKYCDTQGPAFSAHVLEEVGVRYHIPEQQLGYIPAEGAFITVSNHHFGSVDGMILNTVIGSRRPDYKILTTFLLSMIPCLKDSFIPVDNFSAGGARSVSGIRAALGHIADGRPLGLFPAGEVATWQRRKNRTALGRRQVVEDIPWAENITKLIQRSGLPVIPIYFQGENSSSFHILGKIHPRLRTVRLPHELFNKRGTTVQVRIGQPIPAEEIASMDIPTLGKYLRNRCYALEAQCQGCCGETAVENLAPLADPVPAERIRAEIDGLGHRMLFELGDYRAYLLHSGEAPDTMRELSRLREETFRAVGEGCGQAEDTDAYDAHYRQMILWHVPNREIVGAYRLGFGPEIQQRHPGLSGFYSATLYHYGPKAEPLLARSMELGRSFIVQKYQREVQPLRLLLTGLGVCTLEYPEMEFFSGPVSISHAIPNFYQSLAVRYIERNYPMPDAAQIAQAPHPFVSDFLSVDPDALLRLPEKNVDALDRLLLALSGGRYRLPVLVRKYFSCGAKLVCFNVDPDFCDSLDGLIFLRYSDFPENTLRSIIRGLPDELQERVFVRFYGHKPDQA
;
A
#
# COMPACT_ATOMS: atom_id res chain seq x y z
N MET A 1 3.74 50.28 -8.80
CA MET A 1 5.00 50.05 -8.05
C MET A 1 4.68 50.31 -6.58
N THR A 2 4.31 49.28 -5.83
CA THR A 2 4.19 49.37 -4.37
C THR A 2 5.58 49.27 -3.78
N GLU A 3 6.01 50.29 -3.02
CA GLU A 3 7.24 50.23 -2.24
C GLU A 3 7.23 48.94 -1.40
N ASN A 4 8.17 48.02 -1.67
CA ASN A 4 8.36 46.84 -0.84
C ASN A 4 8.85 47.31 0.53
N ARG A 5 7.93 47.35 1.50
CA ARG A 5 8.22 47.68 2.90
C ARG A 5 9.33 46.73 3.38
N LYS A 6 10.51 47.26 3.74
CA LYS A 6 11.66 46.43 4.13
C LYS A 6 11.38 45.57 5.36
N THR A 7 10.56 46.06 6.28
CA THR A 7 10.22 45.41 7.56
C THR A 7 8.77 44.93 7.55
N ILE A 8 8.53 43.67 7.96
CA ILE A 8 7.19 43.05 7.98
C ILE A 8 6.40 43.53 9.21
N ILE A 9 6.96 43.41 10.42
CA ILE A 9 6.37 43.90 11.68
C ILE A 9 7.45 44.60 12.50
N GLU A 10 7.23 45.87 12.86
CA GLU A 10 8.11 46.58 13.79
C GLU A 10 7.68 46.43 15.25
N LEU A 11 8.63 46.56 16.18
CA LEU A 11 8.37 46.48 17.62
C LEU A 11 7.25 47.44 18.11
N PRO A 12 7.15 48.71 17.64
CA PRO A 12 6.05 49.60 18.02
C PRO A 12 4.69 49.14 17.47
N GLU A 13 4.66 48.56 16.27
CA GLU A 13 3.45 47.99 15.67
C GLU A 13 2.99 46.76 16.44
N LEU A 14 3.91 45.88 16.86
CA LEU A 14 3.62 44.74 17.73
C LEU A 14 3.09 45.18 19.10
N GLN A 15 3.70 46.20 19.70
CA GLN A 15 3.26 46.76 20.98
C GLN A 15 1.82 47.30 20.89
N LYS A 16 1.50 48.01 19.81
CA LYS A 16 0.15 48.54 19.54
C LYS A 16 -0.85 47.43 19.25
N ALA A 17 -0.47 46.42 18.46
CA ALA A 17 -1.31 45.27 18.12
C ALA A 17 -1.67 44.42 19.34
N LEU A 18 -0.80 44.34 20.34
CA LEU A 18 -1.03 43.63 21.61
C LEU A 18 -1.76 44.48 22.66
N GLY A 19 -2.08 45.75 22.38
CA GLY A 19 -2.74 46.65 23.32
C GLY A 19 -1.91 46.99 24.56
N LEU A 20 -0.57 46.92 24.45
CA LEU A 20 0.35 47.04 25.59
C LEU A 20 0.87 48.48 25.75
N ASN A 21 0.51 49.13 26.86
CA ASN A 21 0.92 50.52 27.16
C ASN A 21 2.03 50.59 28.23
N GLY A 22 2.85 51.65 28.19
CA GLY A 22 3.87 51.95 29.20
C GLY A 22 5.16 51.11 29.15
N LEU A 23 6.04 51.31 30.13
CA LEU A 23 7.33 50.59 30.29
C LEU A 23 7.17 49.06 30.44
N PRO A 24 6.20 48.53 31.21
CA PRO A 24 5.94 47.09 31.28
C PRO A 24 5.48 46.53 29.93
N GLY A 25 4.64 47.28 29.21
CA GLY A 25 4.18 46.91 27.87
C GLY A 25 5.31 46.80 26.84
N LYS A 26 6.32 47.70 26.91
CA LYS A 26 7.54 47.61 26.09
C LYS A 26 8.39 46.39 26.41
N LEU A 27 8.50 46.00 27.67
CA LEU A 27 9.24 44.80 28.10
C LEU A 27 8.56 43.53 27.58
N ILE A 28 7.22 43.44 27.71
CA ILE A 28 6.42 42.33 27.19
C ILE A 28 6.50 42.28 25.66
N ALA A 29 6.41 43.42 24.97
CA ALA A 29 6.55 43.49 23.51
C ALA A 29 7.96 43.06 23.05
N ARG A 30 9.04 43.46 23.77
CA ARG A 30 10.41 43.00 23.49
C ARG A 30 10.57 41.50 23.70
N PHE A 31 9.98 40.97 24.76
CA PHE A 31 9.96 39.54 25.03
C PHE A 31 9.22 38.78 23.92
N ALA A 32 8.02 39.24 23.53
CA ALA A 32 7.26 38.69 22.42
C ALA A 32 8.02 38.78 21.09
N TYR A 33 8.67 39.91 20.79
CA TYR A 33 9.46 40.10 19.57
C TYR A 33 10.63 39.11 19.45
N ARG A 34 11.26 38.75 20.58
CA ARG A 34 12.28 37.69 20.64
C ARG A 34 11.66 36.29 20.57
N LEU A 35 10.57 36.04 21.30
CA LEU A 35 9.87 34.76 21.33
C LEU A 35 9.35 34.37 19.93
N LEU A 36 8.86 35.36 19.17
CA LEU A 36 8.39 35.26 17.80
C LEU A 36 9.51 35.31 16.75
N ALA A 37 10.78 35.44 17.16
CA ALA A 37 11.93 35.57 16.25
C ALA A 37 11.71 36.60 15.10
N LEU A 38 11.00 37.70 15.39
CA LEU A 38 10.60 38.67 14.34
C LEU A 38 11.80 39.43 13.78
N LYS A 39 12.89 39.53 14.56
CA LYS A 39 14.15 40.11 14.09
C LYS A 39 14.71 39.31 12.91
N GLU A 40 14.73 38.00 13.05
CA GLU A 40 15.23 37.07 12.05
C GLU A 40 14.30 37.03 10.83
N VAL A 41 12.98 37.02 11.04
CA VAL A 41 11.98 37.12 9.95
C VAL A 41 12.17 38.41 9.14
N ASN A 42 12.32 39.56 9.80
CA ASN A 42 12.55 40.84 9.13
C ASN A 42 13.90 40.86 8.38
N ARG A 43 14.97 40.30 8.96
CA ARG A 43 16.29 40.19 8.31
C ARG A 43 16.23 39.38 7.01
N ILE A 44 15.54 38.22 7.04
CA ILE A 44 15.40 37.36 5.86
C ILE A 44 14.55 38.06 4.80
N HIS A 45 13.45 38.70 5.20
CA HIS A 45 12.64 39.46 4.27
C HIS A 45 13.42 40.58 3.61
N GLU A 46 14.15 41.41 4.37
CA GLU A 46 14.95 42.50 3.81
C GLU A 46 16.03 42.00 2.85
N LYS A 47 16.62 40.83 3.12
CA LYS A 47 17.64 40.22 2.25
C LYS A 47 17.07 39.71 0.91
N TYR A 48 15.83 39.22 0.91
CA TYR A 48 15.24 38.55 -0.25
C TYR A 48 13.97 39.23 -0.79
N CYS A 49 13.68 40.47 -0.39
CA CYS A 49 12.43 41.16 -0.73
C CYS A 49 12.25 41.42 -2.24
N ASP A 50 13.33 41.34 -3.02
CA ASP A 50 13.30 41.45 -4.49
C ASP A 50 12.81 40.17 -5.17
N THR A 51 12.71 39.06 -4.44
CA THR A 51 12.17 37.79 -4.95
C THR A 51 10.70 37.64 -4.54
N GLN A 52 9.93 36.90 -5.35
CA GLN A 52 8.48 36.72 -5.14
C GLN A 52 8.11 35.23 -5.18
N GLY A 53 7.05 34.89 -4.45
CA GLY A 53 6.38 33.60 -4.48
C GLY A 53 7.32 32.40 -4.24
N PRO A 54 7.42 31.46 -5.20
CA PRO A 54 8.26 30.26 -5.06
C PRO A 54 9.73 30.55 -4.81
N ALA A 55 10.31 31.54 -5.51
CA ALA A 55 11.72 31.91 -5.36
C ALA A 55 12.03 32.47 -3.97
N PHE A 56 11.15 33.33 -3.44
CA PHE A 56 11.25 33.80 -2.06
C PHE A 56 11.20 32.64 -1.06
N SER A 57 10.26 31.71 -1.26
CA SER A 57 10.10 30.54 -0.39
C SER A 57 11.36 29.66 -0.37
N ALA A 58 11.98 29.45 -1.53
CA ALA A 58 13.22 28.70 -1.66
C ALA A 58 14.38 29.35 -0.89
N HIS A 59 14.58 30.65 -1.03
CA HIS A 59 15.61 31.38 -0.31
C HIS A 59 15.40 31.40 1.20
N VAL A 60 14.14 31.49 1.66
CA VAL A 60 13.85 31.36 3.10
C VAL A 60 14.24 29.98 3.61
N LEU A 61 13.86 28.90 2.91
CA LEU A 61 14.21 27.53 3.32
C LEU A 61 15.74 27.32 3.36
N GLU A 62 16.45 27.84 2.36
CA GLU A 62 17.91 27.78 2.26
C GLU A 62 18.59 28.54 3.42
N GLU A 63 18.17 29.78 3.69
CA GLU A 63 18.75 30.62 4.74
C GLU A 63 18.48 30.06 6.15
N VAL A 64 17.29 29.48 6.37
CA VAL A 64 16.96 28.77 7.62
C VAL A 64 17.72 27.44 7.70
N GLY A 65 18.16 26.88 6.57
CA GLY A 65 18.86 25.62 6.49
C GLY A 65 17.93 24.41 6.58
N VAL A 66 16.69 24.54 6.12
CA VAL A 66 15.74 23.42 6.00
C VAL A 66 15.92 22.79 4.63
N ARG A 67 16.27 21.51 4.61
CA ARG A 67 16.28 20.69 3.38
C ARG A 67 14.99 19.90 3.31
N TYR A 68 14.62 19.46 2.11
CA TYR A 68 13.51 18.54 1.93
C TYR A 68 13.88 17.49 0.89
N HIS A 69 13.25 16.31 0.99
CA HIS A 69 13.45 15.21 0.06
C HIS A 69 12.10 14.70 -0.44
N ILE A 70 11.92 14.76 -1.76
CA ILE A 70 10.78 14.23 -2.50
C ILE A 70 11.34 13.27 -3.56
N PRO A 71 10.90 12.01 -3.62
CA PRO A 71 11.30 11.12 -4.70
C PRO A 71 10.88 11.69 -6.07
N GLU A 72 11.81 11.74 -7.03
CA GLU A 72 11.60 12.39 -8.34
C GLU A 72 10.36 11.86 -9.08
N GLN A 73 10.13 10.54 -9.02
CA GLN A 73 8.96 9.89 -9.62
C GLN A 73 7.62 10.49 -9.17
N GLN A 74 7.55 10.97 -7.92
CA GLN A 74 6.32 11.52 -7.34
C GLN A 74 6.02 12.95 -7.82
N LEU A 75 7.03 13.66 -8.32
CA LEU A 75 6.81 14.97 -8.95
C LEU A 75 6.00 14.84 -10.24
N GLY A 76 6.08 13.67 -10.90
CA GLY A 76 5.27 13.33 -12.07
C GLY A 76 3.77 13.18 -11.79
N TYR A 77 3.36 13.13 -10.52
CA TYR A 77 1.93 13.10 -10.14
C TYR A 77 1.26 14.48 -10.19
N ILE A 78 2.04 15.56 -10.30
CA ILE A 78 1.52 16.92 -10.40
C ILE A 78 1.15 17.20 -11.86
N PRO A 79 -0.13 17.44 -12.19
CA PRO A 79 -0.54 17.76 -13.56
C PRO A 79 0.12 19.04 -14.06
N ALA A 80 0.72 18.97 -15.25
CA ALA A 80 1.31 20.13 -15.94
C ALA A 80 0.23 21.16 -16.32
N GLU A 81 -0.97 20.68 -16.68
CA GLU A 81 -2.12 21.50 -17.08
C GLU A 81 -3.37 21.11 -16.31
N GLY A 82 -4.40 21.96 -16.37
CA GLY A 82 -5.66 21.76 -15.68
C GLY A 82 -5.61 22.08 -14.19
N ALA A 83 -6.80 22.19 -13.58
CA ALA A 83 -6.93 22.44 -12.16
C ALA A 83 -6.86 21.14 -11.36
N PHE A 84 -6.27 21.22 -10.17
CA PHE A 84 -6.28 20.14 -9.19
C PHE A 84 -6.28 20.74 -7.79
N ILE A 85 -6.59 19.91 -6.80
CA ILE A 85 -6.48 20.30 -5.39
C ILE A 85 -5.38 19.48 -4.73
N THR A 86 -4.51 20.11 -3.94
CA THR A 86 -3.64 19.36 -3.02
C THR A 86 -4.21 19.41 -1.61
N VAL A 87 -4.12 18.29 -0.90
CA VAL A 87 -4.46 18.20 0.52
C VAL A 87 -3.26 17.71 1.29
N SER A 88 -2.89 18.42 2.35
CA SER A 88 -1.69 18.10 3.12
C SER A 88 -1.98 18.03 4.61
N ASN A 89 -1.27 17.13 5.30
CA ASN A 89 -1.09 17.25 6.75
C ASN A 89 -0.19 18.46 7.06
N HIS A 90 -0.24 18.96 8.30
CA HIS A 90 0.43 20.22 8.64
C HIS A 90 1.35 20.10 9.85
N HIS A 91 2.49 19.42 9.71
CA HIS A 91 3.39 19.16 10.85
C HIS A 91 4.27 20.34 11.24
N PHE A 92 4.79 21.11 10.28
CA PHE A 92 5.78 22.17 10.54
C PHE A 92 5.24 23.59 10.33
N GLY A 93 3.96 23.72 9.95
CA GLY A 93 3.35 25.05 9.81
C GLY A 93 3.88 25.78 8.58
N SER A 94 4.46 26.97 8.76
CA SER A 94 4.94 27.80 7.65
C SER A 94 5.94 27.10 6.72
N VAL A 95 6.76 26.19 7.27
CA VAL A 95 7.71 25.37 6.49
C VAL A 95 6.98 24.52 5.45
N ASP A 96 5.87 23.86 5.82
CA ASP A 96 5.10 23.01 4.90
C ASP A 96 4.60 23.85 3.71
N GLY A 97 4.04 25.04 4.01
CA GLY A 97 3.55 25.96 2.98
C GLY A 97 4.66 26.50 2.07
N MET A 98 5.84 26.80 2.63
CA MET A 98 7.01 27.22 1.85
C MET A 98 7.54 26.11 0.96
N ILE A 99 7.56 24.86 1.44
CA ILE A 99 7.95 23.70 0.63
C ILE A 99 6.95 23.49 -0.50
N LEU A 100 5.64 23.49 -0.23
CA LEU A 100 4.62 23.38 -1.29
C LEU A 100 4.76 24.48 -2.33
N ASN A 101 4.95 25.74 -1.91
CA ASN A 101 5.11 26.86 -2.83
C ASN A 101 6.39 26.74 -3.67
N THR A 102 7.49 26.29 -3.06
CA THR A 102 8.76 26.05 -3.77
C THR A 102 8.61 24.93 -4.79
N VAL A 103 8.02 23.80 -4.40
CA VAL A 103 7.98 22.58 -5.22
C VAL A 103 6.91 22.67 -6.30
N ILE A 104 5.69 23.02 -5.91
CA ILE A 104 4.52 23.06 -6.81
C ILE A 104 4.45 24.41 -7.50
N GLY A 105 4.61 25.51 -6.77
CA GLY A 105 4.54 26.86 -7.35
C GLY A 105 5.60 27.12 -8.42
N SER A 106 6.78 26.50 -8.34
CA SER A 106 7.80 26.59 -9.41
C SER A 106 7.40 25.84 -10.69
N ARG A 107 6.53 24.82 -10.58
CA ARG A 107 6.01 24.04 -11.72
C ARG A 107 4.68 24.58 -12.24
N ARG A 108 3.88 25.14 -11.34
CA ARG A 108 2.56 25.73 -11.56
C ARG A 108 2.55 27.12 -10.94
N PRO A 109 3.02 28.16 -11.67
CA PRO A 109 3.05 29.53 -11.15
C PRO A 109 1.67 30.10 -10.80
N ASP A 110 0.61 29.48 -11.34
CA ASP A 110 -0.78 29.75 -11.06
C ASP A 110 -1.30 29.07 -9.77
N TYR A 111 -0.49 28.24 -9.09
CA TYR A 111 -0.85 27.57 -7.84
C TYR A 111 -0.93 28.53 -6.66
N LYS A 112 -2.02 28.42 -5.90
CA LYS A 112 -2.18 29.16 -4.64
C LYS A 112 -2.50 28.24 -3.47
N ILE A 113 -2.06 28.62 -2.28
CA ILE A 113 -2.33 27.88 -1.05
C ILE A 113 -3.31 28.66 -0.18
N LEU A 114 -4.42 28.02 0.21
CA LEU A 114 -5.32 28.57 1.22
C LEU A 114 -4.67 28.41 2.60
N THR A 115 -4.34 29.51 3.27
CA THR A 115 -3.63 29.47 4.55
C THR A 115 -4.14 30.50 5.55
N THR A 116 -3.80 30.27 6.82
CA THR A 116 -4.09 31.22 7.89
C THR A 116 -3.14 32.42 7.85
N PHE A 117 -3.62 33.52 8.45
CA PHE A 117 -3.13 34.90 8.32
C PHE A 117 -1.61 35.16 8.42
N LEU A 118 -0.81 34.26 9.01
CA LEU A 118 0.60 34.54 9.32
C LEU A 118 1.48 34.74 8.07
N LEU A 119 1.36 33.86 7.07
CA LEU A 119 2.17 33.96 5.85
C LEU A 119 1.66 35.04 4.89
N SER A 120 0.36 35.34 4.92
CA SER A 120 -0.23 36.38 4.06
C SER A 120 0.17 37.81 4.44
N MET A 121 0.82 37.99 5.61
CA MET A 121 1.40 39.28 6.00
C MET A 121 2.72 39.58 5.29
N ILE A 122 3.36 38.58 4.66
CA ILE A 122 4.63 38.75 3.95
C ILE A 122 4.32 39.23 2.52
N PRO A 123 4.70 40.46 2.13
CA PRO A 123 4.39 41.00 0.81
C PRO A 123 4.87 40.11 -0.34
N CYS A 124 6.08 39.54 -0.19
CA CYS A 124 6.70 38.67 -1.19
C CYS A 124 5.95 37.35 -1.45
N LEU A 125 4.97 37.00 -0.61
CA LEU A 125 4.19 35.78 -0.71
C LEU A 125 2.71 36.04 -1.08
N LYS A 126 2.31 37.30 -1.26
CA LYS A 126 0.91 37.69 -1.46
C LYS A 126 0.22 36.96 -2.63
N ASP A 127 0.96 36.69 -3.70
CA ASP A 127 0.40 36.04 -4.88
C ASP A 127 0.29 34.51 -4.74
N SER A 128 1.08 33.91 -3.86
CA SER A 128 1.11 32.47 -3.60
C SER A 128 0.07 32.00 -2.57
N PHE A 129 -0.50 32.91 -1.77
CA PHE A 129 -1.38 32.54 -0.65
C PHE A 129 -2.73 33.26 -0.67
N ILE A 130 -3.80 32.52 -0.43
CA ILE A 130 -5.14 33.06 -0.20
C ILE A 130 -5.38 33.07 1.32
N PRO A 131 -5.56 34.24 1.95
CA PRO A 131 -5.78 34.31 3.39
C PRO A 131 -7.18 33.83 3.78
N VAL A 132 -7.26 33.03 4.83
CA VAL A 132 -8.51 32.64 5.51
C VAL A 132 -8.36 32.77 7.03
N ASP A 133 -9.43 33.17 7.71
CA ASP A 133 -9.46 33.24 9.18
C ASP A 133 -10.03 31.93 9.76
N ASN A 134 -9.28 31.29 10.66
CA ASN A 134 -9.63 30.02 11.30
C ASN A 134 -10.13 30.17 12.75
N PHE A 135 -10.36 31.39 13.24
CA PHE A 135 -10.69 31.60 14.66
C PHE A 135 -12.17 31.89 14.96
N SER A 136 -13.06 31.85 13.98
CA SER A 136 -14.50 31.84 14.24
C SER A 136 -15.26 31.17 13.11
N ALA A 137 -16.05 30.14 13.44
CA ALA A 137 -17.16 29.73 12.61
C ALA A 137 -18.12 30.92 12.49
N GLY A 138 -18.01 31.70 11.39
CA GLY A 138 -18.93 32.81 11.09
C GLY A 138 -18.32 34.20 10.81
N GLY A 139 -16.99 34.37 10.77
CA GLY A 139 -16.40 35.67 10.45
C GLY A 139 -16.42 36.03 8.95
N ALA A 140 -16.69 37.30 8.59
CA ALA A 140 -16.74 37.78 7.19
C ALA A 140 -15.46 37.51 6.36
N ARG A 141 -14.29 37.48 7.01
CA ARG A 141 -13.00 37.16 6.36
C ARG A 141 -12.83 35.69 6.00
N SER A 142 -13.50 34.79 6.70
CA SER A 142 -13.52 33.36 6.35
C SER A 142 -14.30 33.14 5.04
N VAL A 143 -15.44 33.83 4.90
CA VAL A 143 -16.27 33.81 3.68
C VAL A 143 -15.52 34.38 2.46
N SER A 144 -14.78 35.49 2.63
CA SER A 144 -14.03 36.07 1.51
C SER A 144 -12.90 35.18 1.01
N GLY A 145 -12.16 34.51 1.90
CA GLY A 145 -11.09 33.58 1.53
C GLY A 145 -11.61 32.37 0.76
N ILE A 146 -12.71 31.78 1.22
CA ILE A 146 -13.38 30.66 0.54
C ILE A 146 -13.92 31.10 -0.84
N ARG A 147 -14.53 32.29 -0.96
CA ARG A 147 -14.98 32.82 -2.26
C ARG A 147 -13.80 33.02 -3.22
N ALA A 148 -12.68 33.55 -2.75
CA ALA A 148 -11.48 33.71 -3.57
C ALA A 148 -10.92 32.37 -4.03
N ALA A 149 -10.90 31.36 -3.16
CA ALA A 149 -10.50 30.00 -3.51
C ALA A 149 -11.41 29.36 -4.57
N LEU A 150 -12.74 29.53 -4.44
CA LEU A 150 -13.70 29.05 -5.45
C LEU A 150 -13.54 29.75 -6.80
N GLY A 151 -13.32 31.08 -6.81
CA GLY A 151 -13.03 31.81 -8.03
C GLY A 151 -11.73 31.33 -8.69
N HIS A 152 -10.70 31.10 -7.89
CA HIS A 152 -9.42 30.57 -8.36
C HIS A 152 -9.55 29.18 -9.01
N ILE A 153 -10.32 28.29 -8.39
CA ILE A 153 -10.66 26.97 -8.94
C ILE A 153 -11.46 27.12 -10.24
N ALA A 154 -12.45 28.02 -10.27
CA ALA A 154 -13.28 28.27 -11.45
C ALA A 154 -12.48 28.82 -12.64
N ASP A 155 -11.38 29.54 -12.39
CA ASP A 155 -10.43 29.99 -13.42
C ASP A 155 -9.55 28.84 -13.97
N GLY A 156 -9.77 27.59 -13.55
CA GLY A 156 -8.99 26.43 -13.99
C GLY A 156 -7.62 26.32 -13.32
N ARG A 157 -7.43 26.95 -12.15
CA ARG A 157 -6.13 27.03 -11.46
C ARG A 157 -6.05 26.10 -10.24
N PRO A 158 -4.86 25.59 -9.88
CA PRO A 158 -4.72 24.59 -8.84
C PRO A 158 -4.66 25.23 -7.44
N LEU A 159 -5.24 24.55 -6.46
CA LEU A 159 -5.38 25.07 -5.09
C LEU A 159 -4.79 24.10 -4.06
N GLY A 160 -3.94 24.63 -3.18
CA GLY A 160 -3.40 23.90 -2.04
C GLY A 160 -4.17 24.13 -0.75
N LEU A 161 -4.42 23.05 -0.01
CA LEU A 161 -5.20 23.07 1.23
C LEU A 161 -4.45 22.33 2.35
N PHE A 162 -4.51 22.91 3.55
CA PHE A 162 -4.23 22.25 4.82
C PHE A 162 -5.56 22.06 5.57
N PRO A 163 -6.30 20.96 5.36
CA PRO A 163 -7.71 20.90 5.73
C PRO A 163 -7.97 20.87 7.24
N ALA A 164 -6.97 20.54 8.05
CA ALA A 164 -7.03 20.68 9.51
C ALA A 164 -7.13 22.15 9.96
N GLY A 165 -6.59 23.09 9.18
CA GLY A 165 -6.59 24.51 9.50
C GLY A 165 -5.64 24.92 10.63
N GLU A 166 -4.93 23.97 11.22
CA GLU A 166 -3.93 24.19 12.26
C GLU A 166 -2.81 23.16 12.16
N VAL A 167 -1.71 23.42 12.88
CA VAL A 167 -0.53 22.56 12.91
C VAL A 167 -0.79 21.32 13.76
N ALA A 168 -0.36 20.16 13.26
CA ALA A 168 -0.47 18.86 13.91
C ALA A 168 -0.01 18.89 15.37
N THR A 169 -0.70 18.12 16.22
CA THR A 169 -0.49 18.15 17.66
C THR A 169 -0.61 16.77 18.27
N TRP A 170 -0.23 16.64 19.55
CA TRP A 170 -0.37 15.39 20.27
C TRP A 170 -1.85 15.00 20.39
N GLN A 171 -2.21 13.94 19.68
CA GLN A 171 -3.48 13.27 19.79
C GLN A 171 -3.36 12.08 20.75
N ARG A 172 -4.37 11.89 21.59
CA ARG A 172 -4.52 10.67 22.39
C ARG A 172 -5.21 9.62 21.54
N ARG A 173 -4.53 8.51 21.24
CA ARG A 173 -5.20 7.33 20.68
C ARG A 173 -5.84 6.51 21.80
N LYS A 174 -7.04 5.97 21.53
CA LYS A 174 -7.72 5.02 22.41
C LYS A 174 -6.93 3.71 22.53
N ASN A 175 -6.30 3.28 21.42
CA ASN A 175 -5.46 2.10 21.34
C ASN A 175 -3.98 2.50 21.26
N ARG A 176 -3.08 1.65 21.78
CA ARG A 176 -1.62 1.86 21.66
C ARG A 176 -1.21 1.60 20.21
N THR A 177 -0.22 2.33 19.68
CA THR A 177 0.43 1.96 18.40
C THR A 177 1.16 0.61 18.55
N ALA A 178 1.59 -0.01 17.44
CA ALA A 178 2.42 -1.22 17.47
C ALA A 178 3.67 -1.06 18.37
N LEU A 179 4.24 0.16 18.42
CA LEU A 179 5.35 0.56 19.30
C LEU A 179 4.94 0.94 20.73
N GLY A 180 3.71 0.62 21.15
CA GLY A 180 3.22 0.87 22.51
C GLY A 180 2.95 2.34 22.86
N ARG A 181 2.99 3.27 21.89
CA ARG A 181 2.82 4.72 22.13
C ARG A 181 1.35 5.09 22.27
N ARG A 182 1.02 5.96 23.24
CA ARG A 182 -0.33 6.51 23.50
C ARG A 182 -0.53 7.92 22.94
N GLN A 183 0.56 8.60 22.60
CA GLN A 183 0.56 9.93 21.98
C GLN A 183 1.26 9.84 20.63
N VAL A 184 0.60 10.37 19.62
CA VAL A 184 1.08 10.51 18.24
C VAL A 184 0.84 11.94 17.82
N VAL A 185 1.75 12.52 17.03
CA VAL A 185 1.55 13.85 16.45
C VAL A 185 0.76 13.68 15.17
N GLU A 186 -0.47 14.18 15.17
CA GLU A 186 -1.33 14.12 14.00
C GLU A 186 -2.22 15.37 13.93
N ASP A 187 -2.71 15.65 12.72
CA ASP A 187 -3.77 16.62 12.47
C ASP A 187 -5.02 16.26 13.27
N ILE A 188 -5.75 17.28 13.72
CA ILE A 188 -7.14 17.15 14.15
C ILE A 188 -8.02 16.67 12.98
N PRO A 189 -9.28 16.25 13.24
CA PRO A 189 -10.23 16.00 12.16
C PRO A 189 -10.31 17.18 11.19
N TRP A 190 -10.24 16.89 9.89
CA TRP A 190 -10.27 17.90 8.85
C TRP A 190 -11.62 18.61 8.77
N ALA A 191 -11.60 19.91 8.50
CA ALA A 191 -12.77 20.77 8.61
C ALA A 191 -13.80 20.52 7.49
N GLU A 192 -15.07 20.33 7.85
CA GLU A 192 -16.12 19.96 6.88
C GLU A 192 -16.33 20.98 5.77
N ASN A 193 -16.18 22.28 6.06
CA ASN A 193 -16.32 23.34 5.05
C ASN A 193 -15.24 23.22 3.95
N ILE A 194 -14.03 22.79 4.31
CA ILE A 194 -12.96 22.52 3.36
C ILE A 194 -13.27 21.25 2.57
N THR A 195 -13.73 20.19 3.23
CA THR A 195 -14.17 18.96 2.56
C THR A 195 -15.31 19.22 1.57
N LYS A 196 -16.27 20.09 1.92
CA LYS A 196 -17.36 20.53 1.02
C LYS A 196 -16.84 21.29 -0.19
N LEU A 197 -15.83 22.15 0.00
CA LEU A 197 -15.18 22.86 -1.11
C LEU A 197 -14.48 21.87 -2.04
N ILE A 198 -13.74 20.91 -1.48
CA ILE A 198 -13.06 19.86 -2.25
C ILE A 198 -14.07 19.09 -3.09
N GLN A 199 -15.13 18.57 -2.49
CA GLN A 199 -16.14 17.79 -3.20
C GLN A 199 -16.82 18.60 -4.32
N ARG A 200 -17.21 19.85 -4.04
CA ARG A 200 -17.91 20.70 -5.02
C ARG A 200 -17.01 21.17 -6.17
N SER A 201 -15.69 21.12 -6.00
CA SER A 201 -14.77 21.52 -7.06
C SER A 201 -14.84 20.61 -8.28
N GLY A 202 -15.24 19.34 -8.11
CA GLY A 202 -15.20 18.35 -9.18
C GLY A 202 -13.79 18.07 -9.71
N LEU A 203 -12.75 18.39 -8.94
CA LEU A 203 -11.35 18.24 -9.33
C LEU A 203 -10.70 17.01 -8.70
N PRO A 204 -9.65 16.45 -9.34
CA PRO A 204 -8.82 15.44 -8.70
C PRO A 204 -8.07 16.02 -7.49
N VAL A 205 -7.85 15.17 -6.48
CA VAL A 205 -7.15 15.55 -5.23
C VAL A 205 -5.83 14.82 -5.10
N ILE A 206 -4.75 15.55 -4.87
CA ILE A 206 -3.40 15.03 -4.68
C ILE A 206 -3.05 15.09 -3.19
N PRO A 207 -2.94 13.95 -2.50
CA PRO A 207 -2.53 13.92 -1.10
C PRO A 207 -1.01 14.14 -0.98
N ILE A 208 -0.58 14.97 -0.02
CA ILE A 208 0.83 15.25 0.25
C ILE A 208 1.11 15.09 1.74
N TYR A 209 2.08 14.24 2.07
CA TYR A 209 2.46 13.96 3.44
C TYR A 209 3.82 14.55 3.77
N PHE A 210 3.86 15.35 4.83
CA PHE A 210 5.06 15.84 5.49
C PHE A 210 5.37 14.96 6.70
N GLN A 211 6.56 14.37 6.75
CA GLN A 211 7.00 13.57 7.89
C GLN A 211 7.69 14.44 8.95
N GLY A 212 7.27 14.28 10.20
CA GLY A 212 7.98 14.73 11.39
C GLY A 212 7.08 15.44 12.38
N GLU A 213 7.67 16.17 13.32
CA GLU A 213 6.96 16.82 14.41
C GLU A 213 7.68 18.09 14.87
N ASN A 214 6.96 19.01 15.51
CA ASN A 214 7.58 20.18 16.16
C ASN A 214 8.14 19.81 17.54
N SER A 215 8.85 20.74 18.18
CA SER A 215 9.49 20.47 19.48
C SER A 215 8.47 20.02 20.55
N SER A 216 8.90 19.18 21.50
CA SER A 216 8.04 18.77 22.63
C SER A 216 7.46 19.98 23.37
N SER A 217 8.22 21.05 23.48
CA SER A 217 7.79 22.30 24.10
C SER A 217 6.72 23.06 23.30
N PHE A 218 6.65 22.92 21.97
CA PHE A 218 5.53 23.41 21.17
C PHE A 218 4.23 22.69 21.53
N HIS A 219 4.28 21.36 21.66
CA HIS A 219 3.12 20.56 22.03
C HIS A 219 2.68 20.78 23.49
N ILE A 220 3.62 21.00 24.40
CA ILE A 220 3.33 21.38 25.80
C ILE A 220 2.61 22.73 25.85
N LEU A 221 3.09 23.76 25.15
CA LEU A 221 2.42 25.06 25.10
C LEU A 221 1.01 24.96 24.50
N GLY A 222 0.79 24.07 23.53
CA GLY A 222 -0.53 23.79 22.97
C GLY A 222 -1.53 23.22 23.97
N LYS A 223 -1.07 22.40 24.94
CA LYS A 223 -1.91 21.91 26.05
C LYS A 223 -2.32 23.03 27.02
N ILE A 224 -1.52 24.09 27.13
CA ILE A 224 -1.84 25.26 27.95
C ILE A 224 -2.88 26.12 27.23
N HIS A 225 -2.63 26.51 25.98
CA HIS A 225 -3.61 27.22 25.15
C HIS A 225 -3.26 27.16 23.64
N PRO A 226 -4.21 26.91 22.71
CA PRO A 226 -3.94 26.81 21.26
C PRO A 226 -3.25 28.04 20.64
N ARG A 227 -3.54 29.25 21.15
CA ARG A 227 -2.87 30.49 20.70
C ARG A 227 -1.39 30.54 21.06
N LEU A 228 -0.98 30.00 22.21
CA LEU A 228 0.43 29.99 22.62
C LEU A 228 1.28 29.10 21.71
N ARG A 229 0.69 28.00 21.23
CA ARG A 229 1.29 27.15 20.18
C ARG A 229 1.53 27.94 18.89
N THR A 230 0.52 28.66 18.42
CA THR A 230 0.58 29.44 17.16
C THR A 230 1.62 30.55 17.22
N VAL A 231 1.73 31.22 18.37
CA VAL A 231 2.77 32.24 18.64
C VAL A 231 4.17 31.61 18.55
N ARG A 232 4.38 30.35 18.91
CA ARG A 232 5.71 29.73 18.88
C ARG A 232 6.19 29.32 17.47
N LEU A 233 5.31 29.32 16.45
CA LEU A 233 5.65 28.81 15.11
C LEU A 233 6.90 29.45 14.47
N PRO A 234 7.16 30.76 14.57
CA PRO A 234 8.39 31.33 14.03
C PRO A 234 9.65 30.77 14.70
N HIS A 235 9.58 30.44 16.00
CA HIS A 235 10.70 29.83 16.70
C HIS A 235 10.93 28.38 16.24
N GLU A 236 9.84 27.63 15.99
CA GLU A 236 9.95 26.29 15.42
C GLU A 236 10.60 26.32 14.03
N LEU A 237 10.28 27.30 13.17
CA LEU A 237 10.95 27.49 11.87
C LEU A 237 12.48 27.51 12.01
N PHE A 238 13.02 28.34 12.90
CA PHE A 238 14.48 28.44 13.10
C PHE A 238 15.08 27.22 13.83
N ASN A 239 14.31 26.56 14.69
CA ASN A 239 14.73 25.34 15.37
C ASN A 239 14.87 24.13 14.42
N LYS A 240 14.39 24.24 13.18
CA LYS A 240 14.51 23.20 12.13
C LYS A 240 15.74 23.34 11.25
N ARG A 241 16.67 24.23 11.60
CA ARG A 241 17.97 24.35 10.90
C ARG A 241 18.71 23.02 10.88
N GLY A 242 19.17 22.61 9.70
CA GLY A 242 19.88 21.35 9.48
C GLY A 242 18.98 20.11 9.39
N THR A 243 17.66 20.27 9.44
CA THR A 243 16.73 19.13 9.27
C THR A 243 16.41 18.89 7.81
N THR A 244 16.17 17.62 7.45
CA THR A 244 15.66 17.22 6.14
C THR A 244 14.24 16.72 6.28
N VAL A 245 13.27 17.46 5.76
CA VAL A 245 11.86 17.10 5.77
C VAL A 245 11.60 16.08 4.67
N GLN A 246 11.17 14.87 5.05
CA GLN A 246 10.70 13.88 4.07
C GLN A 246 9.28 14.26 3.65
N VAL A 247 9.10 14.44 2.34
CA VAL A 247 7.80 14.77 1.76
C VAL A 247 7.44 13.66 0.77
N ARG A 248 6.18 13.22 0.80
CA ARG A 248 5.64 12.22 -0.12
C ARG A 248 4.42 12.80 -0.82
N ILE A 249 4.39 12.68 -2.15
CA ILE A 249 3.25 13.08 -2.98
C ILE A 249 2.59 11.79 -3.46
N GLY A 250 1.30 11.64 -3.19
CA GLY A 250 0.53 10.48 -3.60
C GLY A 250 -0.08 10.65 -5.00
N GLN A 251 -0.51 9.53 -5.58
CA GLN A 251 -1.25 9.57 -6.86
C GLN A 251 -2.56 10.36 -6.72
N PRO A 252 -2.98 11.10 -7.76
CA PRO A 252 -4.24 11.84 -7.76
C PRO A 252 -5.43 10.91 -7.53
N ILE A 253 -6.32 11.33 -6.63
CA ILE A 253 -7.62 10.69 -6.37
C ILE A 253 -8.61 11.25 -7.40
N PRO A 254 -9.26 10.41 -8.21
CA PRO A 254 -10.22 10.85 -9.21
C PRO A 254 -11.43 11.61 -8.63
N ALA A 255 -11.95 12.58 -9.37
CA ALA A 255 -13.12 13.37 -8.98
C ALA A 255 -14.38 12.50 -8.77
N GLU A 256 -14.54 11.44 -9.56
CA GLU A 256 -15.63 10.46 -9.44
C GLU A 256 -15.63 9.74 -8.08
N GLU A 257 -14.44 9.37 -7.60
CA GLU A 257 -14.28 8.71 -6.30
C GLU A 257 -14.65 9.66 -5.17
N ILE A 258 -14.24 10.93 -5.29
CA ILE A 258 -14.54 12.00 -4.33
C ILE A 258 -16.04 12.33 -4.30
N ALA A 259 -16.70 12.35 -5.46
CA ALA A 259 -18.12 12.63 -5.57
C ALA A 259 -19.01 11.53 -4.97
N SER A 260 -18.51 10.29 -4.89
CA SER A 260 -19.27 9.14 -4.39
C SER A 260 -19.48 9.10 -2.87
N MET A 261 -18.79 9.96 -2.11
CA MET A 261 -18.74 9.90 -0.65
C MET A 261 -19.53 11.02 0.02
N ASP A 262 -20.13 10.76 1.18
CA ASP A 262 -20.64 11.86 2.03
C ASP A 262 -19.49 12.69 2.63
N ILE A 263 -19.78 13.90 3.11
CA ILE A 263 -18.75 14.84 3.60
C ILE A 263 -17.94 14.29 4.79
N PRO A 264 -18.55 13.79 5.88
CA PRO A 264 -17.79 13.19 6.99
C PRO A 264 -16.87 12.04 6.54
N THR A 265 -17.38 11.19 5.65
CA THR A 265 -16.64 10.07 5.05
C THR A 265 -15.46 10.59 4.24
N LEU A 266 -15.69 11.54 3.34
CA LEU A 266 -14.66 12.08 2.45
C LEU A 266 -13.52 12.71 3.25
N GLY A 267 -13.84 13.48 4.30
CA GLY A 267 -12.83 14.10 5.16
C GLY A 267 -11.93 13.06 5.83
N LYS A 268 -12.53 11.98 6.35
CA LYS A 268 -11.77 10.85 6.91
C LYS A 268 -10.95 10.13 5.84
N TYR A 269 -11.54 9.88 4.68
CA TYR A 269 -10.88 9.19 3.58
C TYR A 269 -9.63 9.94 3.10
N LEU A 270 -9.77 11.22 2.76
CA LEU A 270 -8.66 12.04 2.27
C LEU A 270 -7.55 12.20 3.32
N ARG A 271 -7.91 12.36 4.60
CA ARG A 271 -6.94 12.39 5.70
C ARG A 271 -6.15 11.09 5.75
N ASN A 272 -6.83 9.96 5.72
CA ASN A 272 -6.17 8.65 5.78
C ASN A 272 -5.35 8.35 4.51
N ARG A 273 -5.80 8.80 3.33
CA ARG A 273 -5.01 8.74 2.09
C ARG A 273 -3.71 9.54 2.19
N CYS A 274 -3.75 10.69 2.86
CA CYS A 274 -2.57 11.49 3.16
C CYS A 274 -1.64 10.78 4.15
N TYR A 275 -2.14 10.32 5.29
CA TYR A 275 -1.31 9.66 6.32
C TYR A 275 -0.74 8.31 5.85
N ALA A 276 -1.41 7.59 4.95
CA ALA A 276 -0.90 6.34 4.40
C ALA A 276 0.41 6.50 3.61
N LEU A 277 0.74 7.72 3.16
CA LEU A 277 2.01 7.99 2.49
C LEU A 277 3.21 7.89 3.46
N GLU A 278 2.98 7.90 4.77
CA GLU A 278 4.03 7.62 5.78
C GLU A 278 4.70 6.27 5.55
N ALA A 279 3.97 5.27 5.06
CA ALA A 279 4.50 3.95 4.72
C ALA A 279 5.58 3.99 3.62
N GLN A 280 5.67 5.09 2.87
CA GLN A 280 6.71 5.33 1.87
C GLN A 280 7.92 6.10 2.43
N CYS A 281 7.85 6.58 3.67
CA CYS A 281 8.93 7.28 4.37
C CYS A 281 9.78 6.33 5.22
N GLN A 282 9.16 5.29 5.78
CA GLN A 282 9.90 4.13 6.25
C GLN A 282 10.66 3.63 5.03
N GLY A 283 12.00 3.56 5.11
CA GLY A 283 12.82 3.07 4.01
C GLY A 283 12.24 1.77 3.47
N CYS A 284 12.51 1.43 2.21
CA CYS A 284 12.12 0.12 1.68
C CYS A 284 12.68 -0.95 2.64
N CYS A 285 11.87 -1.45 3.57
CA CYS A 285 12.21 -2.56 4.46
C CYS A 285 12.21 -3.88 3.67
N GLY A 286 12.71 -3.84 2.43
CA GLY A 286 12.75 -4.95 1.48
C GLY A 286 14.10 -5.10 0.79
N GLU A 287 15.12 -4.37 1.23
CA GLU A 287 16.54 -4.70 0.97
C GLU A 287 17.22 -5.23 2.24
N THR A 288 16.47 -5.83 3.16
CA THR A 288 17.09 -6.87 3.99
C THR A 288 17.32 -8.04 3.05
N ALA A 289 18.47 -8.03 2.36
CA ALA A 289 19.02 -9.23 1.76
C ALA A 289 18.93 -10.31 2.83
N VAL A 290 18.24 -11.42 2.52
CA VAL A 290 18.16 -12.55 3.42
C VAL A 290 19.59 -12.92 3.78
N GLU A 291 20.00 -12.63 5.01
CA GLU A 291 21.36 -12.87 5.46
C GLU A 291 21.56 -14.39 5.47
N ASN A 292 22.62 -14.87 4.83
CA ASN A 292 23.02 -16.29 4.77
C ASN A 292 22.24 -17.21 3.79
N LEU A 293 21.89 -16.73 2.60
CA LEU A 293 21.45 -17.63 1.52
C LEU A 293 22.57 -18.58 1.08
N ALA A 294 22.31 -19.88 1.07
CA ALA A 294 23.21 -20.85 0.44
C ALA A 294 23.29 -20.57 -1.08
N PRO A 295 24.44 -20.82 -1.74
CA PRO A 295 24.51 -20.78 -3.20
C PRO A 295 23.43 -21.67 -3.82
N LEU A 296 22.74 -21.19 -4.86
CA LEU A 296 21.81 -22.03 -5.62
C LEU A 296 22.56 -23.24 -6.17
N ALA A 297 21.89 -24.39 -6.22
CA ALA A 297 22.46 -25.58 -6.82
C ALA A 297 22.78 -25.35 -8.31
N ASP A 298 23.74 -26.12 -8.83
CA ASP A 298 24.08 -26.07 -10.25
C ASP A 298 22.90 -26.58 -11.11
N PRO A 299 22.61 -25.93 -12.25
CA PRO A 299 21.59 -26.41 -13.17
C PRO A 299 21.85 -27.84 -13.63
N VAL A 300 20.79 -28.65 -13.66
CA VAL A 300 20.89 -30.01 -14.19
C VAL A 300 21.08 -29.95 -15.70
N PRO A 301 21.98 -30.77 -16.31
CA PRO A 301 22.18 -30.76 -17.76
C PRO A 301 20.88 -30.97 -18.54
N ALA A 302 20.58 -30.03 -19.45
CA ALA A 302 19.31 -30.00 -20.18
C ALA A 302 18.96 -31.31 -20.91
N GLU A 303 19.97 -32.03 -21.43
CA GLU A 303 19.73 -33.31 -22.12
C GLU A 303 19.21 -34.41 -21.19
N ARG A 304 19.53 -34.37 -19.88
CA ARG A 304 19.02 -35.34 -18.91
C ARG A 304 17.54 -35.10 -18.62
N ILE A 305 17.17 -33.84 -18.39
CA ILE A 305 15.77 -33.44 -18.19
C ILE A 305 14.95 -33.81 -19.44
N ARG A 306 15.46 -33.52 -20.64
CA ARG A 306 14.77 -33.85 -21.90
C ARG A 306 14.54 -35.36 -22.05
N ALA A 307 15.56 -36.17 -21.76
CA ALA A 307 15.45 -37.63 -21.85
C ALA A 307 14.36 -38.18 -20.90
N GLU A 308 14.23 -37.61 -19.70
CA GLU A 308 13.15 -37.97 -18.78
C GLU A 308 11.78 -37.52 -19.30
N ILE A 309 11.64 -36.25 -19.74
CA ILE A 309 10.39 -35.70 -20.29
C ILE A 309 9.89 -36.49 -21.51
N ASP A 310 10.79 -36.89 -22.40
CA ASP A 310 10.44 -37.69 -23.59
C ASP A 310 9.89 -39.08 -23.20
N GLY A 311 10.32 -39.64 -22.06
CA GLY A 311 9.80 -40.90 -21.50
C GLY A 311 8.44 -40.77 -20.78
N LEU A 312 8.00 -39.55 -20.48
CA LEU A 312 6.81 -39.28 -19.66
C LEU A 312 5.52 -39.12 -20.45
N GLY A 313 5.45 -39.57 -21.71
CA GLY A 313 4.24 -39.47 -22.54
C GLY A 313 2.98 -40.07 -21.88
N HIS A 314 3.13 -41.15 -21.10
CA HIS A 314 2.04 -41.78 -20.36
C HIS A 314 1.54 -40.98 -19.14
N ARG A 315 2.29 -39.96 -18.71
CA ARG A 315 1.95 -39.02 -17.63
C ARG A 315 1.45 -37.67 -18.14
N MET A 316 1.31 -37.50 -19.45
CA MET A 316 0.84 -36.25 -20.05
C MET A 316 -0.63 -36.02 -19.74
N LEU A 317 -0.95 -34.86 -19.18
CA LEU A 317 -2.32 -34.41 -18.93
C LEU A 317 -2.97 -33.86 -20.20
N PHE A 318 -2.26 -32.98 -20.91
CA PHE A 318 -2.69 -32.39 -22.17
C PHE A 318 -1.53 -31.73 -22.92
N GLU A 319 -1.75 -31.46 -24.20
CA GLU A 319 -0.92 -30.64 -25.07
C GLU A 319 -1.77 -29.48 -25.61
N LEU A 320 -1.27 -28.24 -25.52
CA LEU A 320 -1.98 -27.07 -26.03
C LEU A 320 -0.99 -26.04 -26.59
N GLY A 321 -0.97 -25.92 -27.91
CA GLY A 321 0.01 -25.09 -28.62
C GLY A 321 1.43 -25.59 -28.36
N ASP A 322 2.33 -24.68 -27.98
CA ASP A 322 3.75 -24.97 -27.72
C ASP A 322 4.02 -25.59 -26.34
N TYR A 323 2.97 -26.00 -25.62
CA TYR A 323 3.07 -26.42 -24.23
C TYR A 323 2.51 -27.81 -23.99
N ARG A 324 3.17 -28.57 -23.10
CA ARG A 324 2.70 -29.85 -22.57
C ARG A 324 2.66 -29.82 -21.06
N ALA A 325 1.60 -30.37 -20.47
CA ALA A 325 1.49 -30.54 -19.03
C ALA A 325 1.60 -32.02 -18.65
N TYR A 326 2.35 -32.31 -17.59
CA TYR A 326 2.57 -33.67 -17.08
C TYR A 326 2.22 -33.73 -15.59
N LEU A 327 1.82 -34.90 -15.11
CA LEU A 327 1.61 -35.18 -13.68
C LEU A 327 2.40 -36.43 -13.28
N LEU A 328 3.43 -36.27 -12.46
CA LEU A 328 4.35 -37.36 -12.12
C LEU A 328 4.63 -37.45 -10.62
N HIS A 329 5.04 -38.63 -10.18
CA HIS A 329 5.65 -38.85 -8.88
C HIS A 329 7.16 -38.57 -8.93
N SER A 330 7.73 -38.13 -7.82
CA SER A 330 9.15 -37.73 -7.75
C SER A 330 10.14 -38.81 -8.20
N GLY A 331 9.83 -40.08 -7.95
CA GLY A 331 10.67 -41.21 -8.37
C GLY A 331 10.71 -41.49 -9.88
N GLU A 332 9.81 -40.89 -10.67
CA GLU A 332 9.70 -41.17 -12.11
C GLU A 332 10.66 -40.33 -12.96
N ALA A 333 11.13 -39.20 -12.42
CA ALA A 333 11.98 -38.24 -13.13
C ALA A 333 12.92 -37.51 -12.16
N PRO A 334 13.93 -38.19 -11.59
CA PRO A 334 14.80 -37.64 -10.55
C PRO A 334 15.60 -36.40 -10.98
N ASP A 335 16.06 -36.33 -12.23
CA ASP A 335 16.82 -35.17 -12.72
C ASP A 335 15.91 -33.95 -12.91
N THR A 336 14.70 -34.19 -13.42
CA THR A 336 13.64 -33.18 -13.53
C THR A 336 13.22 -32.68 -12.16
N MET A 337 13.08 -33.56 -11.16
CA MET A 337 12.78 -33.20 -9.78
C MET A 337 13.82 -32.28 -9.16
N ARG A 338 15.11 -32.61 -9.34
CA ARG A 338 16.19 -31.77 -8.84
C ARG A 338 16.18 -30.38 -9.48
N GLU A 339 15.95 -30.32 -10.79
CA GLU A 339 15.81 -29.04 -11.49
C GLU A 339 14.58 -28.24 -11.03
N LEU A 340 13.45 -28.90 -10.75
CA LEU A 340 12.28 -28.24 -10.17
C LEU A 340 12.61 -27.60 -8.81
N SER A 341 13.29 -28.32 -7.92
CA SER A 341 13.67 -27.80 -6.60
C SER A 341 14.63 -26.62 -6.70
N ARG A 342 15.57 -26.63 -7.65
CA ARG A 342 16.45 -25.49 -7.94
C ARG A 342 15.64 -24.28 -8.47
N LEU A 343 14.76 -24.51 -9.44
CA LEU A 343 13.95 -23.46 -10.08
C LEU A 343 12.91 -22.85 -9.12
N ARG A 344 12.37 -23.65 -8.19
CA ARG A 344 11.51 -23.17 -7.08
C ARG A 344 12.25 -22.12 -6.27
N GLU A 345 13.41 -22.48 -5.72
CA GLU A 345 14.19 -21.59 -4.88
C GLU A 345 14.63 -20.33 -5.64
N GLU A 346 15.11 -20.49 -6.88
CA GLU A 346 15.47 -19.36 -7.75
C GLU A 346 14.29 -18.40 -7.96
N THR A 347 13.08 -18.94 -8.12
CA THR A 347 11.87 -18.13 -8.34
C THR A 347 11.39 -17.46 -7.05
N PHE A 348 11.43 -18.14 -5.92
CA PHE A 348 10.99 -17.58 -4.63
C PHE A 348 11.96 -16.51 -4.11
N ARG A 349 13.28 -16.73 -4.22
CA ARG A 349 14.28 -15.71 -3.85
C ARG A 349 14.10 -14.40 -4.61
N ALA A 350 13.67 -14.48 -5.87
CA ALA A 350 13.46 -13.31 -6.72
C ALA A 350 12.40 -12.35 -6.20
N VAL A 351 11.46 -12.86 -5.39
CA VAL A 351 10.39 -12.08 -4.78
C VAL A 351 10.57 -11.90 -3.27
N GLY A 352 11.74 -12.24 -2.73
CA GLY A 352 12.03 -12.13 -1.29
C GLY A 352 11.38 -13.22 -0.43
N GLU A 353 11.11 -14.37 -1.02
CA GLU A 353 10.63 -15.59 -0.37
C GLU A 353 11.70 -16.70 -0.51
N GLY A 354 11.38 -17.93 -0.10
CA GLY A 354 12.25 -19.10 -0.30
C GLY A 354 12.79 -19.69 1.01
N CYS A 355 13.35 -20.89 0.95
CA CYS A 355 13.86 -21.59 2.14
C CYS A 355 15.30 -21.20 2.50
N GLY A 356 15.97 -20.47 1.62
CA GLY A 356 17.36 -20.03 1.78
C GLY A 356 18.41 -21.12 1.52
N GLN A 357 17.99 -22.32 1.15
CA GLN A 357 18.86 -23.45 0.81
C GLN A 357 19.18 -23.50 -0.68
N ALA A 358 20.10 -24.37 -1.10
CA ALA A 358 20.51 -24.47 -2.52
C ALA A 358 19.37 -24.95 -3.45
N GLU A 359 18.45 -25.75 -2.91
CA GLU A 359 17.32 -26.37 -3.59
C GLU A 359 16.11 -26.35 -2.63
N ASP A 360 14.92 -26.14 -3.17
CA ASP A 360 13.68 -26.15 -2.41
C ASP A 360 12.96 -27.52 -2.54
N THR A 361 13.21 -28.40 -1.57
CA THR A 361 12.64 -29.76 -1.49
C THR A 361 12.39 -30.16 -0.05
N ASP A 362 11.43 -31.07 0.17
CA ASP A 362 11.10 -31.61 1.48
C ASP A 362 10.61 -33.08 1.37
N ALA A 363 10.33 -33.70 2.52
CA ALA A 363 9.86 -35.09 2.58
C ALA A 363 8.49 -35.30 1.89
N TYR A 364 7.69 -34.25 1.70
CA TYR A 364 6.37 -34.35 1.07
C TYR A 364 6.48 -34.55 -0.45
N ASP A 365 7.58 -34.14 -1.08
CA ASP A 365 7.82 -34.41 -2.51
C ASP A 365 7.81 -35.92 -2.84
N ALA A 366 8.02 -36.80 -1.86
CA ALA A 366 7.99 -38.26 -2.02
C ALA A 366 6.58 -38.81 -2.31
N HIS A 367 5.55 -38.27 -1.66
CA HIS A 367 4.16 -38.75 -1.80
C HIS A 367 3.21 -37.76 -2.46
N TYR A 368 3.63 -36.52 -2.68
CA TYR A 368 2.93 -35.56 -3.52
C TYR A 368 3.26 -35.79 -4.98
N ARG A 369 2.33 -35.44 -5.86
CA ARG A 369 2.57 -35.43 -7.31
C ARG A 369 3.01 -34.06 -7.76
N GLN A 370 3.80 -34.02 -8.82
CA GLN A 370 4.34 -32.79 -9.39
C GLN A 370 3.71 -32.58 -10.76
N MET A 371 2.98 -31.48 -10.89
CA MET A 371 2.45 -31.05 -12.17
C MET A 371 3.44 -30.10 -12.82
N ILE A 372 3.95 -30.46 -14.00
CA ILE A 372 4.98 -29.72 -14.71
C ILE A 372 4.41 -29.15 -15.99
N LEU A 373 4.69 -27.88 -16.27
CA LEU A 373 4.44 -27.25 -17.56
C LEU A 373 5.75 -27.15 -18.35
N TRP A 374 5.77 -27.76 -19.52
CA TRP A 374 6.94 -27.86 -20.40
C TRP A 374 6.71 -27.04 -21.68
N HIS A 375 7.69 -26.25 -22.09
CA HIS A 375 7.68 -25.55 -23.37
C HIS A 375 8.40 -26.38 -24.44
N VAL A 376 7.66 -26.89 -25.41
CA VAL A 376 8.15 -27.84 -26.42
C VAL A 376 9.23 -27.23 -27.32
N PRO A 377 9.07 -26.01 -27.88
CA PRO A 377 10.10 -25.44 -28.76
C PRO A 377 11.42 -25.13 -28.05
N ASN A 378 11.35 -24.60 -26.82
CA ASN A 378 12.56 -24.24 -26.06
C ASN A 378 13.15 -25.43 -25.31
N ARG A 379 12.37 -26.50 -25.11
CA ARG A 379 12.73 -27.68 -24.33
C ARG A 379 13.14 -27.31 -22.90
N GLU A 380 12.28 -26.55 -22.24
CA GLU A 380 12.49 -25.99 -20.90
C GLU A 380 11.25 -26.14 -20.02
N ILE A 381 11.49 -26.23 -18.71
CA ILE A 381 10.43 -26.14 -17.70
C ILE A 381 9.97 -24.68 -17.59
N VAL A 382 8.65 -24.47 -17.65
CA VAL A 382 8.01 -23.15 -17.57
C VAL A 382 7.55 -22.85 -16.15
N GLY A 383 7.04 -23.87 -15.46
CA GLY A 383 6.50 -23.75 -14.13
C GLY A 383 5.97 -25.08 -13.64
N ALA A 384 5.62 -25.14 -12.35
CA ALA A 384 5.09 -26.36 -11.76
C ALA A 384 4.17 -26.07 -10.56
N TYR A 385 3.45 -27.11 -10.14
CA TYR A 385 2.69 -27.19 -8.90
C TYR A 385 3.00 -28.49 -8.18
N ARG A 386 3.08 -28.45 -6.85
CA ARG A 386 3.03 -29.63 -6.00
C ARG A 386 1.58 -29.91 -5.60
N LEU A 387 1.10 -31.12 -5.87
CA LEU A 387 -0.29 -31.54 -5.69
C LEU A 387 -0.41 -32.71 -4.72
N GLY A 388 -1.11 -32.49 -3.61
CA GLY A 388 -1.45 -33.49 -2.62
C GLY A 388 -2.91 -33.90 -2.77
N PHE A 389 -3.16 -35.13 -3.21
CA PHE A 389 -4.53 -35.64 -3.33
C PHE A 389 -4.99 -36.17 -1.98
N GLY A 390 -5.97 -35.51 -1.35
CA GLY A 390 -6.47 -35.85 -0.02
C GLY A 390 -6.79 -37.33 0.18
N PRO A 391 -7.51 -38.00 -0.74
CA PRO A 391 -7.78 -39.43 -0.64
C PRO A 391 -6.51 -40.30 -0.66
N GLU A 392 -5.54 -39.97 -1.52
CA GLU A 392 -4.27 -40.69 -1.62
C GLU A 392 -3.41 -40.49 -0.36
N ILE A 393 -3.36 -39.26 0.17
CA ILE A 393 -2.63 -38.91 1.38
C ILE A 393 -3.22 -39.66 2.58
N GLN A 394 -4.54 -39.63 2.76
CA GLN A 394 -5.22 -40.31 3.87
C GLN A 394 -5.01 -41.82 3.85
N GLN A 395 -4.94 -42.42 2.66
CA GLN A 395 -4.69 -43.85 2.53
C GLN A 395 -3.27 -44.23 3.00
N ARG A 396 -2.26 -43.40 2.69
CA ARG A 396 -0.86 -43.67 3.03
C ARG A 396 -0.47 -43.20 4.43
N HIS A 397 -1.03 -42.07 4.86
CA HIS A 397 -0.71 -41.37 6.09
C HIS A 397 -2.02 -40.97 6.78
N PRO A 398 -2.69 -41.89 7.48
CA PRO A 398 -3.96 -41.60 8.16
C PRO A 398 -3.84 -40.40 9.10
N GLY A 399 -4.82 -39.50 9.05
CA GLY A 399 -4.85 -38.28 9.85
C GLY A 399 -4.25 -37.08 9.13
N LEU A 400 -3.65 -36.16 9.88
CA LEU A 400 -3.24 -34.84 9.37
C LEU A 400 -1.75 -34.75 9.01
N SER A 401 -0.91 -35.66 9.50
CA SER A 401 0.56 -35.57 9.33
C SER A 401 1.03 -35.74 7.88
N GLY A 402 0.20 -36.36 7.03
CA GLY A 402 0.48 -36.51 5.61
C GLY A 402 0.32 -35.22 4.81
N PHE A 403 -0.36 -34.21 5.35
CA PHE A 403 -0.60 -32.92 4.70
C PHE A 403 0.54 -31.94 5.03
N TYR A 404 1.12 -31.32 4.00
CA TYR A 404 2.21 -30.35 4.14
C TYR A 404 1.77 -29.16 5.00
N SER A 405 0.58 -28.62 4.79
CA SER A 405 0.05 -27.51 5.57
C SER A 405 -0.06 -27.79 7.07
N ALA A 406 0.00 -29.06 7.51
CA ALA A 406 0.05 -29.39 8.93
C ALA A 406 1.37 -28.99 9.61
N THR A 407 2.43 -28.69 8.83
CA THR A 407 3.66 -28.09 9.38
C THR A 407 3.52 -26.60 9.63
N LEU A 408 2.57 -25.94 8.96
CA LEU A 408 2.37 -24.49 9.00
C LEU A 408 1.26 -24.06 9.95
N TYR A 409 0.29 -24.95 10.23
CA TYR A 409 -0.91 -24.61 10.99
C TYR A 409 -1.24 -25.65 12.06
N HIS A 410 -1.74 -25.18 13.20
CA HIS A 410 -2.35 -26.04 14.22
C HIS A 410 -3.79 -26.36 13.81
N TYR A 411 -4.00 -27.56 13.28
CA TYR A 411 -5.31 -28.00 12.83
C TYR A 411 -6.25 -28.40 13.98
N GLY A 412 -7.52 -28.03 13.82
CA GLY A 412 -8.63 -28.36 14.71
C GLY A 412 -9.48 -29.53 14.21
N PRO A 413 -10.55 -29.89 14.93
CA PRO A 413 -11.34 -31.09 14.68
C PRO A 413 -12.08 -31.10 13.33
N LYS A 414 -12.29 -29.94 12.69
CA LYS A 414 -12.95 -29.87 11.37
C LYS A 414 -11.97 -29.98 10.19
N ALA A 415 -10.65 -30.03 10.43
CA ALA A 415 -9.66 -29.99 9.37
C ALA A 415 -9.59 -31.27 8.55
N GLU A 416 -9.49 -32.43 9.21
CA GLU A 416 -9.23 -33.71 8.54
C GLU A 416 -10.30 -34.07 7.49
N PRO A 417 -11.61 -33.95 7.77
CA PRO A 417 -12.63 -34.23 6.75
C PRO A 417 -12.60 -33.27 5.55
N LEU A 418 -12.15 -32.03 5.76
CA LEU A 418 -11.99 -31.05 4.67
C LEU A 418 -10.78 -31.39 3.82
N LEU A 419 -9.61 -31.60 4.44
CA LEU A 419 -8.37 -31.93 3.74
C LEU A 419 -8.46 -33.27 2.99
N ALA A 420 -9.14 -34.27 3.56
CA ALA A 420 -9.41 -35.55 2.89
C ALA A 420 -10.18 -35.40 1.57
N ARG A 421 -10.99 -34.35 1.45
CA ARG A 421 -11.77 -34.00 0.24
C ARG A 421 -11.12 -32.85 -0.54
N SER A 422 -9.85 -32.55 -0.30
CA SER A 422 -9.15 -31.45 -0.95
C SER A 422 -8.00 -31.96 -1.81
N MET A 423 -7.72 -31.23 -2.89
CA MET A 423 -6.41 -31.26 -3.54
C MET A 423 -5.58 -30.13 -2.94
N GLU A 424 -4.61 -30.50 -2.10
CA GLU A 424 -3.69 -29.56 -1.48
C GLU A 424 -2.67 -29.07 -2.49
N LEU A 425 -2.56 -27.76 -2.63
CA LEU A 425 -1.68 -27.07 -3.57
C LEU A 425 -0.53 -26.44 -2.78
N GLY A 426 0.68 -26.60 -3.26
CA GLY A 426 1.85 -25.95 -2.70
C GLY A 426 2.94 -25.70 -3.73
N ARG A 427 3.93 -24.89 -3.35
CA ARG A 427 5.17 -24.65 -4.11
C ARG A 427 4.95 -24.38 -5.60
N SER A 428 3.92 -23.59 -5.89
CA SER A 428 3.56 -23.21 -7.26
C SER A 428 4.43 -22.07 -7.75
N PHE A 429 5.03 -22.23 -8.92
CA PHE A 429 5.90 -21.20 -9.49
C PHE A 429 5.85 -21.19 -11.02
N ILE A 430 6.22 -20.06 -11.60
CA ILE A 430 6.50 -19.87 -13.02
C ILE A 430 7.88 -19.25 -13.08
N VAL A 431 8.80 -19.84 -13.86
CA VAL A 431 10.18 -19.32 -13.93
C VAL A 431 10.16 -17.89 -14.50
N GLN A 432 11.05 -17.04 -14.00
CA GLN A 432 11.00 -15.58 -14.22
C GLN A 432 10.82 -15.17 -15.69
N LYS A 433 11.49 -15.90 -16.61
CA LYS A 433 11.41 -15.70 -18.06
C LYS A 433 9.97 -15.66 -18.59
N TYR A 434 9.07 -16.48 -18.05
CA TYR A 434 7.70 -16.63 -18.53
C TYR A 434 6.64 -15.91 -17.65
N GLN A 435 7.03 -15.28 -16.53
CA GLN A 435 6.06 -14.66 -15.61
C GLN A 435 5.27 -13.49 -16.19
N ARG A 436 5.78 -12.86 -17.26
CA ARG A 436 5.08 -11.77 -17.97
C ARG A 436 4.06 -12.29 -18.99
N GLU A 437 4.08 -13.58 -19.30
CA GLU A 437 3.17 -14.20 -20.25
C GLU A 437 1.89 -14.67 -19.56
N VAL A 438 0.76 -14.54 -20.26
CA VAL A 438 -0.56 -14.96 -19.72
C VAL A 438 -0.75 -16.47 -19.81
N GLN A 439 -0.15 -17.12 -20.82
CA GLN A 439 -0.37 -18.55 -21.10
C GLN A 439 0.11 -19.48 -19.97
N PRO A 440 1.32 -19.34 -19.40
CA PRO A 440 1.82 -20.25 -18.37
C PRO A 440 0.87 -20.42 -17.18
N LEU A 441 0.42 -19.32 -16.59
CA LEU A 441 -0.51 -19.37 -15.47
C LEU A 441 -1.84 -19.98 -15.88
N ARG A 442 -2.36 -19.61 -17.06
CA ARG A 442 -3.61 -20.20 -17.57
C ARG A 442 -3.49 -21.72 -17.68
N LEU A 443 -2.41 -22.22 -18.27
CA LEU A 443 -2.18 -23.65 -18.52
C LEU A 443 -1.94 -24.43 -17.22
N LEU A 444 -1.23 -23.84 -16.24
CA LEU A 444 -1.13 -24.47 -14.92
C LEU A 444 -2.52 -24.62 -14.27
N LEU A 445 -3.37 -23.58 -14.33
CA LEU A 445 -4.75 -23.68 -13.84
C LEU A 445 -5.60 -24.67 -14.65
N THR A 446 -5.38 -24.77 -15.97
CA THR A 446 -5.98 -25.80 -16.83
C THR A 446 -5.61 -27.20 -16.32
N GLY A 447 -4.34 -27.43 -15.98
CA GLY A 447 -3.85 -28.67 -15.39
C GLY A 447 -4.49 -28.99 -14.05
N LEU A 448 -4.63 -28.00 -13.15
CA LEU A 448 -5.38 -28.19 -11.91
C LEU A 448 -6.81 -28.67 -12.18
N GLY A 449 -7.48 -28.07 -13.18
CA GLY A 449 -8.81 -28.47 -13.62
C GLY A 449 -8.86 -29.93 -14.09
N VAL A 450 -7.92 -30.35 -14.94
CA VAL A 450 -7.82 -31.75 -15.42
C VAL A 450 -7.55 -32.71 -14.26
N CYS A 451 -6.66 -32.36 -13.32
CA CYS A 451 -6.35 -33.19 -12.14
C CYS A 451 -7.56 -33.43 -11.22
N THR A 452 -8.60 -32.57 -11.27
CA THR A 452 -9.83 -32.80 -10.48
C THR A 452 -10.62 -34.04 -10.91
N LEU A 453 -10.33 -34.60 -12.10
CA LEU A 453 -11.01 -35.78 -12.64
C LEU A 453 -10.53 -37.11 -12.03
N GLU A 454 -9.38 -37.12 -11.36
CA GLU A 454 -8.79 -38.34 -10.78
C GLU A 454 -9.62 -38.91 -9.62
N TYR A 455 -10.06 -38.04 -8.70
CA TYR A 455 -10.81 -38.42 -7.50
C TYR A 455 -12.15 -37.67 -7.44
N PRO A 456 -13.30 -38.35 -7.72
CA PRO A 456 -14.62 -37.72 -7.70
C PRO A 456 -15.04 -37.14 -6.35
N GLU A 457 -14.53 -37.70 -5.24
CA GLU A 457 -14.86 -37.31 -3.87
C GLU A 457 -14.23 -35.97 -3.41
N MET A 458 -13.24 -35.46 -4.16
CA MET A 458 -12.66 -34.15 -3.86
C MET A 458 -13.66 -33.02 -4.16
N GLU A 459 -13.61 -31.94 -3.42
CA GLU A 459 -14.52 -30.80 -3.62
C GLU A 459 -13.81 -29.46 -3.50
N PHE A 460 -12.54 -29.46 -3.07
CA PHE A 460 -11.81 -28.26 -2.75
C PHE A 460 -10.41 -28.29 -3.34
N PHE A 461 -9.92 -27.11 -3.68
CA PHE A 461 -8.50 -26.81 -3.63
C PHE A 461 -8.19 -26.26 -2.23
N SER A 462 -7.08 -26.66 -1.63
CA SER A 462 -6.62 -26.14 -0.34
C SER A 462 -5.14 -25.84 -0.37
N GLY A 463 -4.64 -25.05 0.58
CA GLY A 463 -3.20 -24.85 0.77
C GLY A 463 -2.85 -23.42 1.19
N PRO A 464 -1.58 -23.18 1.58
CA PRO A 464 -1.09 -21.84 1.87
C PRO A 464 -0.93 -21.05 0.56
N VAL A 465 -1.27 -19.76 0.63
CA VAL A 465 -0.90 -18.77 -0.40
C VAL A 465 -0.13 -17.63 0.25
N SER A 466 1.05 -17.35 -0.28
CA SER A 466 2.03 -16.46 0.35
C SER A 466 1.95 -15.03 -0.16
N ILE A 467 2.20 -14.10 0.75
CA ILE A 467 2.47 -12.68 0.50
C ILE A 467 3.88 -12.40 1.02
N SER A 468 4.81 -12.12 0.10
CA SER A 468 6.21 -11.84 0.41
C SER A 468 6.42 -10.80 1.52
N HIS A 469 7.41 -11.07 2.37
CA HIS A 469 7.91 -10.14 3.39
C HIS A 469 8.45 -8.83 2.80
N ALA A 470 8.88 -8.84 1.53
CA ALA A 470 9.38 -7.65 0.84
C ALA A 470 8.30 -6.54 0.69
N ILE A 471 7.02 -6.90 0.84
CA ILE A 471 5.92 -5.93 0.94
C ILE A 471 5.90 -5.36 2.37
N PRO A 472 6.02 -4.04 2.58
CA PRO A 472 6.03 -3.46 3.92
C PRO A 472 4.78 -3.81 4.75
N ASN A 473 4.96 -3.99 6.05
CA ASN A 473 3.91 -4.44 6.99
C ASN A 473 2.61 -3.63 6.89
N PHE A 474 2.68 -2.31 6.65
CA PHE A 474 1.49 -1.49 6.44
C PHE A 474 0.60 -1.98 5.29
N TYR A 475 1.19 -2.33 4.14
CA TYR A 475 0.44 -2.82 2.98
C TYR A 475 -0.05 -4.25 3.19
N GLN A 476 0.75 -5.10 3.83
CA GLN A 476 0.30 -6.43 4.26
C GLN A 476 -0.90 -6.32 5.20
N SER A 477 -0.86 -5.41 6.18
CA SER A 477 -1.94 -5.18 7.15
C SER A 477 -3.24 -4.76 6.49
N LEU A 478 -3.19 -3.91 5.46
CA LEU A 478 -4.38 -3.56 4.67
C LEU A 478 -4.92 -4.78 3.89
N ALA A 479 -4.04 -5.60 3.31
CA ALA A 479 -4.43 -6.82 2.61
C ALA A 479 -5.09 -7.83 3.57
N VAL A 480 -4.45 -8.12 4.71
CA VAL A 480 -4.97 -9.01 5.76
C VAL A 480 -6.34 -8.54 6.23
N ARG A 481 -6.47 -7.28 6.64
CA ARG A 481 -7.72 -6.71 7.14
C ARG A 481 -8.85 -6.82 6.12
N TYR A 482 -8.57 -6.56 4.84
CA TYR A 482 -9.57 -6.67 3.78
C TYR A 482 -9.94 -8.13 3.52
N ILE A 483 -8.97 -9.03 3.43
CA ILE A 483 -9.21 -10.44 3.10
C ILE A 483 -9.98 -11.14 4.22
N GLU A 484 -9.58 -10.95 5.48
CA GLU A 484 -10.28 -11.50 6.65
C GLU A 484 -11.74 -11.04 6.72
N ARG A 485 -12.00 -9.77 6.38
CA ARG A 485 -13.37 -9.23 6.39
C ARG A 485 -14.24 -9.77 5.26
N ASN A 486 -13.67 -9.95 4.06
CA ASN A 486 -14.46 -10.20 2.84
C ASN A 486 -14.50 -11.66 2.38
N TYR A 487 -13.50 -12.45 2.77
CA TYR A 487 -13.36 -13.85 2.35
C TYR A 487 -13.25 -14.83 3.53
N PRO A 488 -14.02 -14.72 4.62
CA PRO A 488 -13.88 -15.63 5.75
C PRO A 488 -14.35 -17.05 5.39
N MET A 489 -13.62 -18.05 5.85
CA MET A 489 -14.07 -19.44 5.89
C MET A 489 -15.01 -19.63 7.09
N PRO A 490 -16.22 -20.19 6.91
CA PRO A 490 -17.07 -20.58 8.02
C PRO A 490 -16.33 -21.52 8.98
N ASP A 491 -16.53 -21.33 10.29
CA ASP A 491 -15.88 -22.13 11.34
C ASP A 491 -14.34 -22.14 11.31
N ALA A 492 -13.70 -21.10 10.75
CA ALA A 492 -12.24 -21.02 10.60
C ALA A 492 -11.44 -21.45 11.85
N ALA A 493 -11.84 -20.98 13.04
CA ALA A 493 -11.16 -21.31 14.30
C ALA A 493 -11.23 -22.80 14.71
N GLN A 494 -12.21 -23.56 14.20
CA GLN A 494 -12.32 -25.00 14.37
C GLN A 494 -11.59 -25.79 13.28
N ILE A 495 -11.17 -25.10 12.20
CA ILE A 495 -10.39 -25.68 11.10
C ILE A 495 -8.92 -25.54 11.45
N ALA A 496 -8.38 -24.33 11.63
CA ALA A 496 -6.96 -24.16 11.92
C ALA A 496 -6.66 -22.88 12.72
N GLN A 497 -5.53 -22.87 13.40
CA GLN A 497 -4.95 -21.72 14.08
C GLN A 497 -3.51 -21.51 13.64
N ALA A 498 -3.10 -20.24 13.55
CA ALA A 498 -1.75 -19.88 13.18
C ALA A 498 -0.80 -20.00 14.39
N PRO A 499 0.31 -20.78 14.29
CA PRO A 499 1.36 -20.82 15.30
C PRO A 499 2.02 -19.44 15.49
N HIS A 500 2.24 -18.71 14.39
CA HIS A 500 2.85 -17.39 14.35
C HIS A 500 1.87 -16.36 13.74
N PRO A 501 0.93 -15.82 14.53
CA PRO A 501 -0.08 -14.91 14.00
C PRO A 501 0.54 -13.60 13.51
N PHE A 502 0.06 -13.10 12.37
CA PHE A 502 0.48 -11.81 11.84
C PHE A 502 0.04 -10.65 12.73
N VAL A 503 0.96 -9.73 13.02
CA VAL A 503 0.67 -8.51 13.79
C VAL A 503 0.55 -7.33 12.84
N SER A 504 -0.68 -6.80 12.73
CA SER A 504 -0.96 -5.66 11.86
C SER A 504 -0.44 -4.33 12.42
N ASP A 505 0.17 -3.52 11.57
CA ASP A 505 0.49 -2.11 11.83
C ASP A 505 -0.12 -1.19 10.76
N PHE A 506 -1.04 -0.33 11.19
CA PHE A 506 -1.71 0.65 10.34
C PHE A 506 -1.11 2.06 10.47
N LEU A 507 0.03 2.23 11.15
CA LEU A 507 0.64 3.54 11.40
C LEU A 507 -0.39 4.52 12.01
N SER A 508 -0.39 5.76 11.50
CA SER A 508 -1.34 6.80 11.85
C SER A 508 -2.68 6.74 11.09
N VAL A 509 -3.01 5.61 10.46
CA VAL A 509 -4.20 5.45 9.60
C VAL A 509 -5.31 4.66 10.30
N ASP A 510 -6.56 5.03 10.02
CA ASP A 510 -7.75 4.21 10.24
C ASP A 510 -7.98 3.33 8.99
N PRO A 511 -7.76 2.01 9.07
CA PRO A 511 -7.85 1.13 7.90
C PRO A 511 -9.27 1.04 7.34
N ASP A 512 -10.30 1.14 8.17
CA ASP A 512 -11.69 1.04 7.71
C ASP A 512 -12.10 2.28 6.90
N ALA A 513 -11.43 3.42 7.12
CA ALA A 513 -11.59 4.61 6.29
C ALA A 513 -11.00 4.41 4.88
N LEU A 514 -9.89 3.67 4.73
CA LEU A 514 -9.28 3.38 3.41
C LEU A 514 -9.96 2.22 2.69
N LEU A 515 -10.35 1.17 3.42
CA LEU A 515 -10.89 -0.08 2.87
C LEU A 515 -12.40 0.01 2.60
N ARG A 516 -12.85 1.15 2.04
CA ARG A 516 -14.22 1.37 1.55
C ARG A 516 -14.40 0.90 0.11
N LEU A 517 -13.84 -0.27 -0.15
CA LEU A 517 -13.88 -0.92 -1.46
C LEU A 517 -15.15 -1.79 -1.55
N PRO A 518 -15.63 -2.10 -2.76
CA PRO A 518 -16.70 -3.08 -2.94
C PRO A 518 -16.36 -4.40 -2.23
N GLU A 519 -17.37 -5.05 -1.67
CA GLU A 519 -17.16 -6.34 -1.01
C GLU A 519 -16.71 -7.40 -2.01
N LYS A 520 -15.87 -8.33 -1.55
CA LYS A 520 -15.37 -9.46 -2.36
C LYS A 520 -14.74 -9.05 -3.70
N ASN A 521 -14.08 -7.89 -3.74
CA ASN A 521 -13.40 -7.36 -4.91
C ASN A 521 -11.90 -7.17 -4.65
N VAL A 522 -11.15 -8.28 -4.72
CA VAL A 522 -9.69 -8.29 -4.52
C VAL A 522 -8.93 -7.43 -5.54
N ASP A 523 -9.47 -7.22 -6.74
CA ASP A 523 -8.87 -6.32 -7.74
C ASP A 523 -8.95 -4.85 -7.30
N ALA A 524 -10.02 -4.46 -6.60
CA ALA A 524 -10.12 -3.13 -6.01
C ALA A 524 -9.09 -2.95 -4.89
N LEU A 525 -8.82 -3.98 -4.09
CA LEU A 525 -7.75 -3.96 -3.09
C LEU A 525 -6.38 -3.81 -3.76
N ASP A 526 -6.10 -4.60 -4.80
CA ASP A 526 -4.84 -4.53 -5.54
C ASP A 526 -4.59 -3.13 -6.15
N ARG A 527 -5.63 -2.51 -6.74
CA ARG A 527 -5.55 -1.12 -7.24
C ARG A 527 -5.25 -0.12 -6.13
N LEU A 528 -5.89 -0.26 -4.96
CA LEU A 528 -5.65 0.62 -3.81
C LEU A 528 -4.20 0.49 -3.30
N LEU A 529 -3.70 -0.74 -3.13
CA LEU A 529 -2.32 -0.98 -2.70
C LEU A 529 -1.30 -0.39 -3.69
N LEU A 530 -1.55 -0.55 -5.00
CA LEU A 530 -0.71 0.04 -6.04
C LEU A 530 -0.70 1.58 -5.94
N ALA A 531 -1.86 2.20 -5.76
CA ALA A 531 -1.98 3.66 -5.63
C ALA A 531 -1.29 4.19 -4.35
N LEU A 532 -1.49 3.50 -3.22
CA LEU A 532 -0.90 3.87 -1.93
C LEU A 532 0.61 3.66 -1.86
N SER A 533 1.15 2.75 -2.66
CA SER A 533 2.60 2.45 -2.72
C SER A 533 3.36 3.30 -3.74
N GLY A 534 2.64 4.12 -4.52
CA GLY A 534 3.22 4.88 -5.62
C GLY A 534 3.65 4.00 -6.79
N GLY A 535 2.90 2.93 -7.08
CA GLY A 535 3.16 2.03 -8.19
C GLY A 535 4.09 0.85 -7.87
N ARG A 536 4.47 0.65 -6.59
CA ARG A 536 5.52 -0.32 -6.21
C ARG A 536 5.00 -1.68 -5.79
N TYR A 537 3.92 -1.72 -4.99
CA TYR A 537 3.44 -2.95 -4.37
C TYR A 537 2.06 -3.33 -4.90
N ARG A 538 1.92 -4.61 -5.23
CA ARG A 538 0.68 -5.27 -5.68
C ARG A 538 0.48 -6.55 -4.89
N LEU A 539 -0.74 -7.07 -4.90
CA LEU A 539 -0.96 -8.43 -4.41
C LEU A 539 -0.24 -9.43 -5.34
N PRO A 540 0.34 -10.51 -4.78
CA PRO A 540 0.83 -11.61 -5.59
C PRO A 540 -0.25 -12.12 -6.55
N VAL A 541 0.16 -12.49 -7.76
CA VAL A 541 -0.78 -12.86 -8.84
C VAL A 541 -1.69 -14.02 -8.41
N LEU A 542 -1.14 -15.01 -7.69
CA LEU A 542 -1.90 -16.16 -7.19
C LEU A 542 -2.88 -15.80 -6.07
N VAL A 543 -2.47 -14.95 -5.12
CA VAL A 543 -3.37 -14.42 -4.07
C VAL A 543 -4.58 -13.76 -4.73
N ARG A 544 -4.34 -12.82 -5.66
CA ARG A 544 -5.42 -12.14 -6.40
C ARG A 544 -6.27 -13.15 -7.19
N LYS A 545 -5.64 -14.12 -7.85
CA LYS A 545 -6.34 -15.12 -8.67
C LYS A 545 -7.26 -16.00 -7.82
N TYR A 546 -6.79 -16.58 -6.72
CA TYR A 546 -7.60 -17.47 -5.90
C TYR A 546 -8.80 -16.75 -5.26
N PHE A 547 -8.60 -15.56 -4.70
CA PHE A 547 -9.71 -14.79 -4.13
C PHE A 547 -10.70 -14.30 -5.19
N SER A 548 -10.23 -13.97 -6.41
CA SER A 548 -11.13 -13.70 -7.54
C SER A 548 -11.95 -14.92 -7.99
N CYS A 549 -11.46 -16.13 -7.69
CA CYS A 549 -12.15 -17.39 -7.97
C CYS A 549 -13.02 -17.88 -6.81
N GLY A 550 -13.18 -17.10 -5.73
CA GLY A 550 -14.07 -17.43 -4.63
C GLY A 550 -13.42 -18.10 -3.42
N ALA A 551 -12.08 -18.16 -3.37
CA ALA A 551 -11.36 -18.74 -2.23
C ALA A 551 -11.77 -18.09 -0.89
N LYS A 552 -11.74 -18.90 0.16
CA LYS A 552 -12.05 -18.54 1.54
C LYS A 552 -10.81 -18.71 2.40
N LEU A 553 -10.52 -17.71 3.23
CA LEU A 553 -9.42 -17.68 4.17
C LEU A 553 -9.81 -18.31 5.50
N VAL A 554 -8.98 -19.22 6.00
CA VAL A 554 -9.06 -19.74 7.38
C VAL A 554 -8.32 -18.82 8.34
N CYS A 555 -7.01 -18.64 8.14
CA CYS A 555 -6.17 -17.75 8.94
C CYS A 555 -4.88 -17.40 8.18
N PHE A 556 -4.23 -16.33 8.64
CA PHE A 556 -2.87 -15.98 8.22
C PHE A 556 -1.85 -16.44 9.26
N ASN A 557 -0.72 -16.97 8.79
CA ASN A 557 0.46 -17.34 9.56
C ASN A 557 1.69 -16.65 8.97
N VAL A 558 2.66 -16.29 9.79
CA VAL A 558 4.01 -15.90 9.33
C VAL A 558 4.87 -17.16 9.32
N ASP A 559 5.48 -17.50 8.18
CA ASP A 559 6.37 -18.67 8.04
C ASP A 559 7.85 -18.26 8.16
N PRO A 560 8.50 -18.53 9.31
CA PRO A 560 9.90 -18.18 9.51
C PRO A 560 10.85 -19.01 8.63
N ASP A 561 10.45 -20.21 8.24
CA ASP A 561 11.26 -21.11 7.41
C ASP A 561 11.19 -20.73 5.92
N PHE A 562 10.35 -19.74 5.57
CA PHE A 562 10.16 -19.24 4.22
C PHE A 562 10.34 -17.71 4.12
N CYS A 563 11.39 -17.20 4.76
CA CYS A 563 11.76 -15.77 4.81
C CYS A 563 10.68 -14.87 5.44
N ASP A 564 10.05 -15.32 6.52
CA ASP A 564 8.97 -14.61 7.21
C ASP A 564 7.81 -14.21 6.25
N SER A 565 7.51 -15.09 5.27
CA SER A 565 6.39 -14.88 4.35
C SER A 565 5.07 -14.93 5.10
N LEU A 566 4.11 -14.13 4.64
CA LEU A 566 2.76 -14.13 5.19
C LEU A 566 1.88 -15.12 4.41
N ASP A 567 1.59 -16.25 5.02
CA ASP A 567 0.85 -17.36 4.42
C ASP A 567 -0.60 -17.40 4.87
N GLY A 568 -1.52 -17.25 3.91
CA GLY A 568 -2.95 -17.45 4.13
C GLY A 568 -3.36 -18.88 3.80
N LEU A 569 -3.88 -19.62 4.79
CA LEU A 569 -4.51 -20.92 4.53
C LEU A 569 -5.86 -20.68 3.86
N ILE A 570 -6.01 -21.15 2.63
CA ILE A 570 -7.24 -20.97 1.86
C ILE A 570 -7.89 -22.30 1.48
N PHE A 571 -9.21 -22.26 1.33
CA PHE A 571 -10.02 -23.30 0.70
C PHE A 571 -10.84 -22.69 -0.43
N LEU A 572 -10.86 -23.35 -1.58
CA LEU A 572 -11.66 -22.98 -2.73
C LEU A 572 -12.49 -24.18 -3.16
N ARG A 573 -13.80 -24.10 -2.96
CA ARG A 573 -14.73 -25.13 -3.43
C ARG A 573 -14.84 -25.08 -4.95
N TYR A 574 -14.84 -26.24 -5.61
CA TYR A 574 -14.93 -26.31 -7.07
C TYR A 574 -16.19 -25.63 -7.61
N SER A 575 -17.34 -25.83 -6.96
CA SER A 575 -18.61 -25.20 -7.36
C SER A 575 -18.64 -23.68 -7.20
N ASP A 576 -17.75 -23.09 -6.38
CA ASP A 576 -17.68 -21.64 -6.17
C ASP A 576 -16.81 -20.96 -7.25
N PHE A 577 -16.11 -21.76 -8.08
CA PHE A 577 -15.27 -21.24 -9.14
C PHE A 577 -16.14 -20.57 -10.21
N PRO A 578 -15.82 -19.33 -10.66
CA PRO A 578 -16.65 -18.65 -11.66
C PRO A 578 -16.66 -19.37 -13.02
N GLU A 579 -17.84 -19.62 -13.56
CA GLU A 579 -18.04 -20.39 -14.80
C GLU A 579 -17.32 -19.79 -16.00
N ASN A 580 -17.44 -18.48 -16.21
CA ASN A 580 -16.74 -17.77 -17.29
C ASN A 580 -15.22 -17.94 -17.18
N THR A 581 -14.70 -17.94 -15.95
CA THR A 581 -13.28 -18.17 -15.69
C THR A 581 -12.90 -19.62 -16.02
N LEU A 582 -13.70 -20.60 -15.60
CA LEU A 582 -13.43 -22.02 -15.87
C LEU A 582 -13.40 -22.27 -17.39
N ARG A 583 -14.44 -21.84 -18.10
CA ARG A 583 -14.53 -21.94 -19.58
C ARG A 583 -13.33 -21.28 -20.26
N SER A 584 -12.86 -20.15 -19.74
CA SER A 584 -11.69 -19.47 -20.29
C SER A 584 -10.39 -20.25 -20.08
N ILE A 585 -10.20 -20.93 -18.94
CA ILE A 585 -8.95 -21.66 -18.67
C ILE A 585 -8.93 -23.01 -19.40
N ILE A 586 -10.05 -23.72 -19.51
CA ILE A 586 -10.11 -25.03 -20.20
C ILE A 586 -10.23 -24.92 -21.72
N ARG A 587 -10.45 -23.71 -22.26
CA ARG A 587 -10.55 -23.47 -23.70
C ARG A 587 -9.32 -24.01 -24.43
N GLY A 588 -9.58 -24.80 -25.46
CA GLY A 588 -8.57 -25.38 -26.35
C GLY A 588 -8.21 -26.83 -26.02
N LEU A 589 -8.61 -27.36 -24.85
CA LEU A 589 -8.56 -28.80 -24.60
C LEU A 589 -9.52 -29.55 -25.55
N PRO A 590 -9.36 -30.88 -25.75
CA PRO A 590 -10.37 -31.68 -26.45
C PRO A 590 -11.77 -31.50 -25.82
N ASP A 591 -12.81 -31.46 -26.65
CA ASP A 591 -14.18 -31.15 -26.21
C ASP A 591 -14.67 -32.08 -25.09
N GLU A 592 -14.36 -33.38 -25.20
CA GLU A 592 -14.67 -34.37 -24.16
C GLU A 592 -14.03 -34.02 -22.81
N LEU A 593 -12.77 -33.57 -22.83
CA LEU A 593 -12.05 -33.20 -21.62
C LEU A 593 -12.60 -31.89 -21.02
N GLN A 594 -12.93 -30.91 -21.87
CA GLN A 594 -13.59 -29.68 -21.42
C GLN A 594 -14.93 -29.99 -20.73
N GLU A 595 -15.76 -30.84 -21.34
CA GLU A 595 -17.05 -31.24 -20.78
C GLU A 595 -16.88 -31.94 -19.43
N ARG A 596 -15.95 -32.91 -19.34
CA ARG A 596 -15.67 -33.63 -18.09
C ARG A 596 -15.25 -32.69 -16.96
N VAL A 597 -14.32 -31.76 -17.22
CA VAL A 597 -13.88 -30.78 -16.20
C VAL A 597 -15.02 -29.84 -15.82
N PHE A 598 -15.84 -29.42 -16.78
CA PHE A 598 -16.99 -28.57 -16.50
C PHE A 598 -18.03 -29.27 -15.60
N VAL A 599 -18.42 -30.49 -15.97
CA VAL A 599 -19.34 -31.32 -15.18
C VAL A 599 -18.76 -31.59 -13.79
N ARG A 600 -17.44 -31.74 -13.68
CA ARG A 600 -16.77 -31.95 -12.40
C ARG A 600 -16.93 -30.78 -11.43
N PHE A 601 -16.99 -29.55 -11.93
CA PHE A 601 -17.13 -28.34 -11.13
C PHE A 601 -18.59 -28.03 -10.78
N TYR A 602 -19.53 -28.25 -11.71
CA TYR A 602 -20.91 -27.78 -11.57
C TYR A 602 -21.97 -28.89 -11.50
N GLY A 603 -21.61 -30.14 -11.77
CA GLY A 603 -22.53 -31.29 -11.74
C GLY A 603 -23.51 -31.36 -12.90
N HIS A 604 -23.44 -30.44 -13.87
CA HIS A 604 -24.30 -30.41 -15.06
C HIS A 604 -23.48 -30.10 -16.33
N LYS A 605 -24.08 -30.35 -17.50
CA LYS A 605 -23.45 -30.04 -18.79
C LYS A 605 -23.47 -28.53 -19.08
N PRO A 606 -22.54 -28.03 -19.93
CA PRO A 606 -22.40 -26.60 -20.19
C PRO A 606 -23.62 -25.90 -20.80
N ASP A 607 -24.49 -26.64 -21.51
CA ASP A 607 -25.66 -26.09 -22.22
C ASP A 607 -27.00 -26.43 -21.54
N GLN A 608 -26.96 -26.84 -20.27
CA GLN A 608 -28.14 -27.26 -19.48
C GLN A 608 -28.44 -26.33 -18.28
N ALA A 609 -27.83 -25.14 -18.22
CA ALA A 609 -27.96 -24.18 -17.14
C ALA A 609 -29.10 -23.15 -17.36
#